data_AF-A0A9D9KZ18-F1
#
_entry.id   AF-A0A9D9KZ18-F1
#
_cell.length_a   1.000
_cell.length_b   1.000
_cell.length_c   1.000
_cell.angle_alpha   90.00
_cell.angle_beta   90.00
_cell.angle_gamma   90.00
#
_symmetry.space_group_name_H-M   'P 1'
#
loop_
_entity.id
_entity.type
_entity.pdbx_description
1 polymer ?
#
loop_
_entity_poly.entity_id
_entity_poly.type
_entity_poly.pdbx_seq_one_letter_code
_entity_poly.pdbx_strand_id
1 'polypeptide(L)'
;RKHFTENEYEAIYTRREKTFAEIWTAKEAYVKYLGTGLSKGLNTFDVLDGSTGCRFVSFDIPGGYTATVCLDTDDEVTCRVITADEVFEQYN
;
A
#
# COMPACT_ATOMS: atom_id res chain seq x y z
N ARG A 1 -3.30 20.20 -2.66
CA ARG A 1 -3.28 19.08 -1.69
C ARG A 1 -4.61 18.32 -1.72
N LYS A 2 -4.82 17.40 -2.67
CA LYS A 2 -6.11 16.68 -2.85
C LYS A 2 -6.10 15.22 -2.40
N HIS A 3 -4.93 14.58 -2.30
CA HIS A 3 -4.83 13.14 -2.11
C HIS A 3 -3.97 12.69 -0.91
N PHE A 4 -3.34 13.63 -0.21
CA PHE A 4 -2.49 13.34 0.94
C PHE A 4 -2.83 14.29 2.08
N THR A 5 -2.67 13.81 3.31
CA THR A 5 -2.71 14.63 4.53
C THR A 5 -1.51 15.54 4.59
N GLU A 6 -1.52 16.48 5.53
CA GLU A 6 -0.37 17.36 5.77
C GLU A 6 0.88 16.56 6.14
N ASN A 7 0.74 15.63 7.08
CA ASN A 7 1.84 14.80 7.58
C ASN A 7 2.45 13.92 6.47
N GLU A 8 1.62 13.36 5.59
CA GLU A 8 2.09 12.63 4.41
C GLU A 8 2.79 13.54 3.40
N TYR A 9 2.27 14.75 3.16
CA TYR A 9 2.94 15.72 2.30
C TYR A 9 4.33 16.08 2.83
N GLU A 10 4.43 16.40 4.13
CA GLU A 10 5.71 16.69 4.76
C GLU A 10 6.66 15.50 4.64
N ALA A 11 6.19 14.26 4.84
CA ALA A 11 6.99 13.07 4.64
C ALA A 11 7.49 12.95 3.19
N ILE A 12 6.64 13.16 2.19
CA ILE A 12 7.00 13.08 0.76
C ILE A 12 8.10 14.09 0.38
N TYR A 13 8.07 15.29 0.95
CA TYR A 13 9.05 16.34 0.64
C TYR A 13 10.35 16.24 1.45
N THR A 14 10.29 15.67 2.65
CA THR A 14 11.45 15.59 3.56
C THR A 14 12.19 14.26 3.49
N ARG A 15 11.48 13.16 3.21
CA ARG A 15 12.05 11.82 3.08
C ARG A 15 12.27 11.56 1.59
N ARG A 16 13.45 11.01 1.27
CA ARG A 16 14.08 10.85 -0.06
C ARG A 16 13.18 10.19 -1.15
N GLU A 17 13.79 9.85 -2.28
CA GLU A 17 13.17 9.06 -3.36
C GLU A 17 12.39 7.84 -2.81
N LYS A 18 11.28 7.52 -3.50
CA LYS A 18 10.30 6.45 -3.22
C LYS A 18 9.22 6.72 -2.16
N THR A 19 9.37 7.71 -1.27
CA THR A 19 8.37 8.02 -0.23
C THR A 19 6.96 8.25 -0.81
N PHE A 20 6.86 8.93 -1.95
CA PHE A 20 5.59 9.11 -2.66
C PHE A 20 4.94 7.78 -3.03
N ALA A 21 5.69 6.84 -3.62
CA ALA A 21 5.15 5.57 -4.11
C ALA A 21 4.75 4.64 -2.95
N GLU A 22 5.50 4.64 -1.85
CA GLU A 22 5.17 3.90 -0.64
C GLU A 22 3.85 4.40 -0.03
N ILE A 23 3.72 5.72 0.16
CA ILE A 23 2.50 6.33 0.71
C ILE A 23 1.33 6.13 -0.25
N TRP A 24 1.54 6.31 -1.55
CA TRP A 24 0.49 6.11 -2.56
C TRP A 24 -0.04 4.67 -2.53
N THR A 25 0.84 3.68 -2.57
CA THR A 25 0.42 2.27 -2.57
C THR A 25 -0.22 1.86 -1.26
N ALA A 26 0.23 2.38 -0.12
CA ALA A 26 -0.44 2.17 1.17
C ALA A 26 -1.85 2.75 1.19
N LYS A 27 -2.05 3.96 0.65
CA LYS A 27 -3.38 4.56 0.52
C LYS A 27 -4.31 3.75 -0.37
N GLU A 28 -3.83 3.33 -1.54
CA GLU A 28 -4.62 2.49 -2.43
C GLU A 28 -4.96 1.14 -1.79
N ALA A 29 -4.03 0.53 -1.06
CA ALA A 29 -4.26 -0.71 -0.33
C ALA A 29 -5.34 -0.54 0.74
N TYR A 30 -5.32 0.55 1.51
CA TYR A 30 -6.37 0.85 2.50
C TYR A 30 -7.75 1.04 1.85
N VAL A 31 -7.82 1.78 0.75
CA VAL A 31 -9.09 1.99 0.03
C VAL A 31 -9.62 0.66 -0.54
N LYS A 32 -8.74 -0.19 -1.07
CA LYS A 32 -9.09 -1.54 -1.53
C LYS A 32 -9.61 -2.40 -0.39
N TYR A 33 -8.94 -2.38 0.76
CA TYR A 33 -9.37 -3.08 1.98
C TYR A 33 -10.78 -2.64 2.42
N LEU A 34 -11.06 -1.33 2.41
CA LEU A 34 -12.39 -0.80 2.76
C LEU A 34 -13.48 -1.18 1.74
N GLY A 35 -13.13 -1.55 0.51
CA GLY A 35 -14.09 -1.85 -0.55
C GLY A 35 -14.92 -0.66 -1.03
N THR A 36 -14.55 0.57 -0.67
CA THR A 36 -15.35 1.79 -0.93
C THR A 36 -14.98 2.50 -2.24
N GLY A 37 -13.91 2.05 -2.90
CA GLY A 37 -13.31 2.79 -4.03
C GLY A 37 -12.92 4.22 -3.62
N LEU A 38 -12.87 5.15 -4.58
CA LEU A 38 -12.45 6.53 -4.32
C LEU A 38 -13.52 7.41 -3.66
N SER A 39 -14.62 6.83 -3.17
CA SER A 39 -15.65 7.57 -2.44
C SER A 39 -15.15 8.08 -1.08
N LYS A 40 -14.20 7.36 -0.46
CA LYS A 40 -13.43 7.88 0.68
C LYS A 40 -12.29 8.75 0.16
N GLY A 41 -12.32 10.04 0.49
CA GLY A 41 -11.29 10.99 0.08
C GLY A 41 -9.91 10.58 0.62
N LEU A 42 -8.92 10.48 -0.26
CA LEU A 42 -7.57 10.05 0.12
C LEU A 42 -6.87 10.98 1.13
N ASN A 43 -7.29 12.24 1.22
CA ASN A 43 -6.81 13.20 2.20
C ASN A 43 -7.55 13.16 3.56
N THR A 44 -8.46 12.20 3.78
CA THR A 44 -9.27 12.09 5.00
C THR A 44 -8.73 11.10 6.03
N PHE A 45 -7.63 10.41 5.70
CA PHE A 45 -6.96 9.45 6.56
C PHE A 45 -5.45 9.50 6.30
N ASP A 46 -4.67 9.11 7.28
CA ASP A 46 -3.21 9.14 7.24
C ASP A 46 -2.66 7.71 7.38
N VAL A 47 -1.78 7.30 6.48
CA VAL A 47 -1.19 5.94 6.51
C VAL A 47 0.11 5.85 7.31
N LEU A 48 0.58 6.97 7.86
CA LEU A 48 1.83 7.06 8.63
C LEU A 48 1.61 7.14 10.15
N ASP A 49 0.40 7.47 10.62
CA ASP A 49 0.12 7.74 12.04
C ASP A 49 -0.63 6.60 12.76
N GLY A 50 -0.96 5.51 12.07
CA GLY A 50 -1.68 4.36 12.62
C GLY A 50 -3.18 4.57 12.85
N SER A 51 -3.74 5.74 12.52
CA SER A 51 -5.17 6.07 12.72
C SER A 51 -6.14 5.21 11.91
N THR A 52 -5.65 4.55 10.86
CA THR A 52 -6.47 3.66 10.01
C THR A 52 -6.90 2.37 10.70
N GLY A 53 -6.22 1.97 11.80
CA GLY A 53 -6.39 0.67 12.43
C GLY A 53 -5.76 -0.49 11.65
N CYS A 54 -5.16 -0.22 10.49
CA CYS A 54 -4.50 -1.22 9.66
C CYS A 54 -2.98 -1.13 9.80
N ARG A 55 -2.34 -2.29 9.66
CA ARG A 55 -0.92 -2.41 9.36
C ARG A 55 -0.71 -2.37 7.85
N PHE A 56 0.42 -1.79 7.45
CA PHE A 56 0.85 -1.72 6.05
C PHE A 56 2.18 -2.45 5.89
N VAL A 57 2.24 -3.42 4.98
CA VAL A 57 3.45 -4.18 4.65
C VAL A 57 3.81 -3.90 3.20
N SER A 58 4.96 -3.27 2.98
CA SER A 58 5.43 -2.88 1.64
C SER A 58 6.53 -3.82 1.15
N PHE A 59 6.50 -4.12 -0.14
CA PHE A 59 7.47 -4.96 -0.83
C PHE A 59 8.10 -4.17 -1.98
N ASP A 60 9.42 -4.24 -2.09
CA ASP A 60 10.11 -3.83 -3.33
C ASP A 60 9.84 -4.89 -4.40
N ILE A 61 9.33 -4.46 -5.55
CA ILE A 61 9.06 -5.31 -6.71
C ILE A 61 10.12 -5.01 -7.78
N PRO A 62 10.68 -6.04 -8.45
CA PRO A 62 11.66 -5.84 -9.52
C PRO A 62 11.20 -4.81 -10.56
N GLY A 63 12.14 -4.01 -11.06
CA GLY A 63 11.84 -2.89 -11.98
C GLY A 63 11.59 -1.55 -11.31
N GLY A 64 11.86 -1.44 -10.00
CA GLY A 64 11.73 -0.17 -9.26
C GLY A 64 10.31 0.14 -8.81
N TYR A 65 9.44 -0.87 -8.77
CA TYR A 65 8.08 -0.75 -8.29
C TYR A 65 8.01 -1.05 -6.79
N THR A 66 6.94 -0.59 -6.15
CA THR A 66 6.59 -0.98 -4.79
C THR A 66 5.14 -1.44 -4.76
N ALA A 67 4.83 -2.40 -3.89
CA ALA A 67 3.48 -2.86 -3.63
C ALA A 67 3.25 -2.89 -2.12
N THR A 68 2.06 -2.51 -1.68
CA THR A 68 1.72 -2.50 -0.26
C THR A 68 0.47 -3.35 0.00
N VAL A 69 0.53 -4.17 1.04
CA VAL A 69 -0.60 -4.92 1.59
C VAL A 69 -1.11 -4.19 2.83
N CYS A 70 -2.44 -4.07 2.92
CA CYS A 70 -3.14 -3.52 4.08
C CYS A 70 -3.87 -4.66 4.79
N LEU A 71 -3.66 -4.79 6.10
CA LEU A 71 -4.32 -5.80 6.93
C LEU A 71 -4.59 -5.28 8.35
N ASP A 72 -5.67 -5.72 8.95
CA ASP A 72 -6.10 -5.44 10.33
C ASP A 72 -5.80 -6.62 11.29
N THR A 73 -5.06 -7.62 10.81
CA THR A 73 -4.62 -8.78 11.58
C THR A 73 -3.10 -8.79 11.76
N ASP A 74 -2.65 -9.64 12.68
CA ASP A 74 -1.23 -9.93 12.91
C ASP A 74 -0.68 -11.01 11.98
N ASP A 75 -1.39 -11.35 10.91
CA ASP A 75 -0.97 -12.39 9.97
C ASP A 75 0.35 -12.04 9.28
N GLU A 76 1.17 -13.07 9.04
CA GLU A 76 2.39 -12.93 8.27
C GLU A 76 2.06 -12.70 6.79
N VAL A 77 2.75 -11.75 6.16
CA VAL A 77 2.56 -11.44 4.74
C VAL A 77 3.86 -11.73 4.00
N THR A 78 3.79 -12.67 3.05
CA THR A 78 4.92 -13.02 2.18
C THR A 78 4.61 -12.66 0.74
N CYS A 79 5.60 -12.10 0.02
CA CYS A 79 5.52 -11.89 -1.41
C CYS A 79 6.34 -12.96 -2.13
N ARG A 80 5.70 -13.74 -3.01
CA ARG A 80 6.37 -14.77 -3.83
C ARG A 80 6.13 -14.46 -5.30
N VAL A 81 7.22 -14.40 -6.07
CA VAL A 81 7.15 -14.39 -7.53
C VAL A 81 6.85 -15.81 -7.99
N ILE A 82 5.82 -15.96 -8.83
CA ILE A 82 5.46 -17.21 -9.47
C ILE A 82 5.50 -17.03 -10.99
N THR A 83 5.91 -18.09 -11.69
CA THR A 83 5.89 -18.17 -13.14
C THR A 83 4.50 -18.51 -13.66
N ALA A 84 4.26 -18.29 -14.95
CA ALA A 84 3.01 -18.70 -15.57
C ALA A 84 2.80 -20.22 -15.48
N ASP A 85 3.87 -21.01 -15.65
CA ASP A 85 3.83 -22.47 -15.57
C ASP A 85 3.40 -22.94 -14.17
N GLU A 86 3.99 -22.39 -13.10
CA GLU A 86 3.58 -22.68 -11.71
C GLU A 86 2.12 -22.33 -11.41
N VAL A 87 1.56 -21.31 -12.09
CA VAL A 87 0.14 -20.98 -11.98
C VAL A 87 -0.71 -22.06 -12.63
N PHE A 88 -0.37 -22.49 -13.85
CA PHE A 88 -1.16 -23.48 -14.59
C PHE A 88 -1.09 -24.90 -13.99
N GLU A 89 0.01 -25.26 -13.33
CA GLU A 89 0.13 -26.54 -12.63
C GLU A 89 -0.81 -26.65 -11.41
N GLN A 90 -1.22 -25.54 -10.79
CA GLN A 90 -2.13 -25.56 -9.63
C GLN A 90 -3.61 -25.82 -9.99
N TYR A 91 -3.97 -25.70 -11.28
CA TYR A 91 -5.34 -25.86 -11.76
C TYR A 91 -5.54 -27.12 -12.62
N ASN A 92 -4.53 -27.99 -12.72
CA ASN A 92 -4.58 -29.31 -13.38
C ASN A 92 -4.38 -30.43 -12.36
#